data_AF-A0A2E1LMB0-F1
#
_entry.id   AF-A0A2E1LMB0-F1
#
_cell.length_a   1.000
_cell.length_b   1.000
_cell.length_c   1.000
_cell.angle_alpha   90.00
_cell.angle_beta   90.00
_cell.angle_gamma   90.00
#
_symmetry.space_group_name_H-M   'P 1'
#
loop_
_entity.id
_entity.type
_entity.pdbx_description
1 polymer ?
#
loop_
_entity_poly.entity_id
_entity_poly.type
_entity_poly.pdbx_seq_one_letter_code
_entity_poly.pdbx_strand_id
1 'polypeptide(L)' 'MKKNEPKIKKYNILFIEQPVKSGKDHLIKTSLHLCADESFHLNKQFEKIKKNYRWVNIKPDKFGSETNILKAIKFAKKK' A
#
# COMPACT_ATOMS: atom_id res chain seq x y z
N MET A 1 7.02 -11.54 -7.55
CA MET A 1 7.29 -11.58 -6.10
C MET A 1 7.29 -12.97 -5.49
N LYS A 2 6.24 -13.80 -5.67
CA LYS A 2 6.12 -15.15 -5.07
C LYS A 2 7.41 -16.01 -5.13
N LYS A 3 8.11 -15.99 -6.27
CA LYS A 3 9.39 -16.71 -6.46
C LYS A 3 10.50 -16.32 -5.48
N ASN A 4 10.58 -15.03 -5.12
CA ASN A 4 11.66 -14.50 -4.28
C ASN A 4 11.26 -14.42 -2.79
N GLU A 5 9.99 -14.62 -2.47
CA GLU A 5 9.44 -14.48 -1.12
C GLU A 5 10.18 -15.31 -0.05
N PRO A 6 10.55 -16.58 -0.27
CA PRO A 6 11.32 -17.35 0.72
C PRO A 6 12.70 -16.75 1.01
N LYS A 7 13.33 -16.08 0.03
CA LYS A 7 14.61 -15.38 0.24
C LYS A 7 14.42 -14.09 1.02
N ILE A 8 13.36 -13.35 0.70
CA ILE A 8 13.03 -12.07 1.36
C ILE A 8 12.66 -12.30 2.83
N LYS A 9 11.93 -13.37 3.15
CA LYS A 9 11.55 -13.73 4.54
C LYS A 9 12.73 -13.98 5.48
N LYS A 10 13.95 -14.17 4.96
CA LYS A 10 15.16 -14.33 5.77
C LYS A 10 15.64 -13.01 6.37
N TYR A 11 15.18 -11.89 5.84
CA TYR A 11 15.51 -10.56 6.33
C TYR A 11 14.41 -10.04 7.25
N ASN A 12 14.79 -9.24 8.24
CA ASN A 12 13.84 -8.58 9.16
C ASN A 12 13.17 -7.37 8.50
N ILE A 13 12.40 -7.61 7.43
CA ILE A 13 11.71 -6.56 6.66
C ILE A 13 10.30 -6.38 7.20
N LEU A 14 9.98 -5.15 7.63
CA LEU A 14 8.66 -4.81 8.15
C LEU A 14 7.55 -4.88 7.08
N PHE A 15 7.80 -4.25 5.92
CA PHE A 15 6.94 -4.33 4.74
C PHE A 15 7.72 -4.01 3.46
N ILE A 16 7.12 -4.30 2.30
CA ILE A 16 7.59 -3.84 0.98
C ILE A 16 6.64 -2.76 0.47
N GLU A 17 7.17 -1.60 0.07
CA GLU A 17 6.41 -0.51 -0.53
C GLU A 17 6.15 -0.78 -2.02
N GLN A 18 4.90 -0.61 -2.45
CA GLN A 18 4.46 -0.61 -3.85
C GLN A 18 5.21 -1.59 -4.79
N PRO A 19 5.03 -2.90 -4.61
CA PRO A 19 5.82 -3.89 -5.35
C PRO A 19 5.51 -3.97 -6.85
N VAL A 20 4.41 -3.35 -7.29
CA VAL A 20 3.94 -3.30 -8.68
C VAL A 20 3.40 -1.91 -8.97
N LYS A 21 3.34 -1.50 -10.24
CA LYS A 21 2.72 -0.22 -10.63
C LYS A 21 1.25 -0.16 -10.17
N SER A 22 0.80 1.03 -9.76
CA SER A 22 -0.60 1.29 -9.42
C SER A 22 -1.55 0.85 -10.54
N GLY A 23 -2.67 0.22 -10.19
CA GLY A 23 -3.62 -0.38 -11.13
C GLY A 23 -3.29 -1.82 -11.53
N LYS A 24 -2.08 -2.31 -11.22
CA LYS A 24 -1.69 -3.72 -11.40
C LYS A 24 -1.70 -4.52 -10.10
N ASP A 25 -2.38 -4.03 -9.07
CA ASP A 25 -2.42 -4.65 -7.74
C ASP A 25 -2.98 -6.09 -7.75
N HIS A 26 -3.80 -6.43 -8.73
CA HIS A 26 -4.32 -7.80 -8.93
C HIS A 26 -3.21 -8.84 -9.23
N LEU A 27 -2.02 -8.40 -9.65
CA LEU A 27 -0.86 -9.27 -9.87
C LEU A 27 -0.12 -9.63 -8.57
N ILE A 28 -0.45 -8.97 -7.46
CA ILE A 28 0.18 -9.22 -6.17
C ILE A 28 -0.28 -10.58 -5.65
N LYS A 29 0.69 -11.49 -5.52
CA LYS A 29 0.50 -12.82 -4.94
C LYS A 29 1.64 -13.06 -3.96
N THR A 30 1.44 -12.67 -2.70
CA THR A 30 2.43 -12.81 -1.62
C THR A 30 1.77 -12.89 -0.25
N SER A 31 2.45 -13.47 0.72
CA SER A 31 2.09 -13.34 2.14
C SER A 31 2.90 -12.26 2.87
N LEU A 32 3.82 -11.59 2.16
CA LEU A 32 4.59 -10.49 2.73
C LEU A 32 3.70 -9.29 3.01
N HIS A 33 4.06 -8.59 4.07
CA HIS A 33 3.50 -7.32 4.46
C HIS A 33 3.80 -6.24 3.42
N LEU A 34 2.76 -5.54 2.94
CA LEU A 34 2.88 -4.51 1.90
C LEU A 34 2.34 -3.16 2.34
N CYS A 35 3.00 -2.11 1.86
CA CYS A 35 2.58 -0.71 1.98
C CYS A 35 2.22 -0.13 0.61
N ALA A 36 1.02 0.46 0.47
CA ALA A 36 0.60 1.12 -0.75
C ALA A 36 1.06 2.57 -0.78
N ASP A 37 1.69 3.01 -1.87
CA ASP A 37 1.98 4.43 -2.13
C ASP A 37 1.09 4.93 -3.27
N GLU A 38 1.50 4.77 -4.53
CA GLU A 38 0.73 5.23 -5.68
C GLU A 38 -0.63 4.51 -5.81
N SER A 39 -0.74 3.28 -5.33
CA SER A 39 -2.03 2.58 -5.29
C SER A 39 -3.00 3.23 -4.28
N PHE A 40 -2.52 3.77 -3.16
CA PHE A 40 -3.39 4.44 -2.21
C PHE A 40 -3.68 5.89 -2.62
N HIS A 41 -2.66 6.59 -3.12
CA HIS A 41 -2.76 7.99 -3.52
C HIS A 41 -3.62 8.19 -4.79
N LEU A 42 -3.39 7.40 -5.83
CA LEU A 42 -4.05 7.61 -7.14
C LEU A 42 -5.41 6.92 -7.24
N ASN A 43 -5.61 5.84 -6.50
CA ASN A 43 -6.82 5.02 -6.60
C ASN A 43 -7.75 5.26 -5.41
N LYS A 44 -8.92 5.85 -5.69
CA LYS A 44 -9.98 6.09 -4.68
C LYS A 44 -10.77 4.83 -4.29
N GLN A 45 -10.33 3.65 -4.73
CA GLN A 45 -10.98 2.36 -4.47
C GLN A 45 -10.37 1.68 -3.25
N PHE A 46 -10.68 2.22 -2.07
CA PHE A 46 -10.08 1.84 -0.80
C PHE A 46 -10.26 0.36 -0.41
N GLU A 47 -11.38 -0.26 -0.79
CA GLU A 47 -11.62 -1.69 -0.53
C GLU A 47 -10.61 -2.60 -1.24
N LYS A 48 -10.11 -2.18 -2.41
CA LYS A 48 -9.08 -2.94 -3.14
C LYS A 48 -7.71 -2.83 -2.47
N ILE A 49 -7.45 -1.71 -1.77
CA ILE A 49 -6.20 -1.50 -1.04
C ILE A 49 -6.13 -2.44 0.16
N LYS A 50 -7.20 -2.54 0.95
CA LYS A 50 -7.25 -3.43 2.13
C LYS A 50 -6.96 -4.90 1.80
N LYS A 51 -7.33 -5.35 0.60
CA LYS A 51 -7.11 -6.74 0.17
C LYS A 51 -5.62 -7.09 0.01
N ASN A 52 -4.83 -6.13 -0.45
CA ASN A 52 -3.45 -6.38 -0.87
C ASN A 52 -2.42 -5.70 0.06
N TYR A 53 -2.81 -4.67 0.79
CA TYR A 53 -1.92 -3.82 1.55
C TYR A 53 -2.41 -3.66 2.98
N ARG A 54 -1.48 -3.79 3.92
CA ARG A 54 -1.73 -3.60 5.34
C ARG A 54 -1.34 -2.19 5.82
N TRP A 55 -0.43 -1.53 5.11
CA TRP A 55 -0.04 -0.14 5.36
C TRP A 55 -0.33 0.72 4.13
N VAL A 56 -0.44 2.01 4.36
CA VAL A 56 -0.56 3.02 3.31
C VAL A 56 0.40 4.17 3.60
N ASN A 57 0.98 4.73 2.55
CA ASN A 57 1.87 5.88 2.65
C ASN A 57 1.07 7.17 2.45
N ILE A 58 1.25 8.15 3.33
CA ILE A 58 0.56 9.44 3.29
C ILE A 58 1.64 10.52 3.27
N LYS A 59 1.87 11.11 2.08
CA LYS A 59 2.93 12.09 1.84
C LYS A 59 2.30 13.47 1.56
N PRO A 60 2.58 14.54 2.33
CA PRO A 60 1.90 15.82 2.17
C PRO A 60 1.94 16.42 0.75
N ASP A 61 3.07 16.26 0.05
CA ASP A 61 3.28 16.70 -1.33
C ASP A 61 2.30 16.05 -2.33
N LYS A 62 1.91 14.79 -2.10
CA LYS A 62 0.98 14.06 -2.96
C LYS A 62 -0.48 14.41 -2.68
N PHE A 63 -0.82 14.69 -1.42
CA PHE A 63 -2.21 14.96 -1.02
C PHE A 63 -2.60 16.45 -1.15
N GLY A 64 -1.61 17.35 -1.20
CA GLY A 64 -1.73 18.75 -1.60
C GLY A 64 -2.36 19.69 -0.55
N SER A 65 -3.35 19.22 0.22
CA SER A 65 -3.99 20.01 1.28
C SER A 65 -4.18 19.21 2.56
N GLU A 66 -4.18 19.91 3.69
CA GLU A 66 -4.45 19.33 5.01
C GLU A 66 -5.78 18.56 5.02
N THR A 67 -6.83 19.13 4.42
CA THR A 67 -8.14 18.48 4.30
C THR A 67 -8.05 17.12 3.59
N ASN A 68 -7.24 17.00 2.54
CA ASN A 68 -7.05 15.74 1.83
C ASN A 68 -6.23 14.74 2.65
N ILE A 69 -5.21 15.21 3.37
CA ILE A 69 -4.39 14.38 4.27
C ILE A 69 -5.26 13.80 5.40
N LEU A 70 -6.06 14.64 6.06
CA LEU A 70 -6.96 14.20 7.14
C LEU A 70 -8.01 13.20 6.64
N LYS A 71 -8.57 13.41 5.44
CA LYS A 71 -9.45 12.44 4.80
C LYS A 71 -8.73 11.11 4.58
N ALA A 72 -7.52 11.12 4.03
CA ALA A 72 -6.72 9.91 3.79
C ALA A 72 -6.43 9.14 5.09
N ILE A 73 -6.05 9.85 6.17
CA ILE A 73 -5.84 9.25 7.49
C ILE A 73 -7.13 8.62 8.02
N LYS A 74 -8.27 9.32 7.91
CA LYS A 74 -9.57 8.81 8.36
C LYS A 74 -9.95 7.53 7.61
N PHE A 75 -9.68 7.45 6.30
CA PHE A 75 -9.93 6.26 5.51
C PHE A 75 -8.99 5.11 5.89
N ALA A 76 -7.69 5.38 6.04
CA ALA A 76 -6.70 4.39 6.43
C ALA A 76 -7.01 3.75 7.80
N LYS A 77 -7.56 4.52 8.74
CA LYS A 77 -7.95 4.05 10.08
C LYS A 77 -9.29 3.31 10.12
N LYS A 78 -10.11 3.37 9.07
CA LYS A 78 -11.44 2.76 9.05
C LYS A 78 -11.29 1.24 8.94
N LYS A 79 -11.67 0.51 10.01
CA LYS A 79 -11.66 -0.97 10.07
C LYS A 79 -12.39 -1.58 8.88
#